data_AF-A0A1F9B8C4-F1
#
_entry.id   AF-A0A1F9B8C4-F1
#
_cell.length_a   1.000
_cell.length_b   1.000
_cell.length_c   1.000
_cell.angle_alpha   90.00
_cell.angle_beta   90.00
_cell.angle_gamma   90.00
#
_symmetry.space_group_name_H-M   'P 1'
#
loop_
_entity.id
_entity.type
_entity.pdbx_description
1 polymer ?
#
loop_
_entity_poly.entity_id
_entity_poly.type
_entity_poly.pdbx_seq_one_letter_code
_entity_poly.pdbx_strand_id
1 'polypeptide(L)'
;MKNVKQKRFFLIIGFLVLVMTSLSFAQRPPITPPPPIPGEDLWRQGLKPLPVEKVSPGVFRLGEIKIYKETRSIAFPAKVNMDKGLLEYILVRSSGKTHESLLRTDVDPYHLQIAFLLLGFEGTDRPISAQGSEEKPKGDPVEITIDYTKRGSDAAGERNVRIKTEEWVARKKNGNLRAAGELDWVYTGSVVIQGQFLAQSGGSIIAIFRDPAALIDNASPGGESDEIWFVKEGVVPPVGTPVTIIIKAKN
;
A
#
# COMPACT_ATOMS: atom_id res chain seq x y z
N MET A 1 96.95 -28.23 45.13
CA MET A 1 96.57 -27.60 46.42
C MET A 1 95.23 -26.89 46.26
N LYS A 2 94.41 -26.97 47.30
CA LYS A 2 93.04 -26.47 47.50
C LYS A 2 92.64 -25.20 46.74
N ASN A 3 91.39 -25.13 46.25
CA ASN A 3 90.36 -24.23 46.80
C ASN A 3 89.01 -24.38 46.04
N VAL A 4 87.99 -24.92 46.71
CA VAL A 4 86.87 -24.21 47.42
C VAL A 4 85.66 -24.03 46.51
N LYS A 5 84.61 -24.80 46.84
CA LYS A 5 83.26 -24.77 46.25
C LYS A 5 82.50 -23.52 46.74
N GLN A 6 82.01 -22.70 45.82
CA GLN A 6 80.98 -21.68 46.11
C GLN A 6 79.58 -22.24 45.83
N LYS A 7 78.69 -22.09 46.81
CA LYS A 7 77.27 -22.44 46.77
C LYS A 7 76.50 -21.41 45.92
N ARG A 8 75.60 -21.91 45.07
CA ARG A 8 74.69 -21.12 44.23
C ARG A 8 73.56 -20.54 45.09
N PHE A 9 73.36 -19.23 45.00
CA PHE A 9 72.22 -18.53 45.56
C PHE A 9 71.25 -18.22 44.41
N PHE A 10 70.01 -18.69 44.53
CA PHE A 10 68.93 -18.39 43.59
C PHE A 10 68.45 -16.95 43.81
N LEU A 11 68.41 -16.13 42.76
CA LEU A 11 67.70 -14.86 42.75
C LEU A 11 66.61 -14.92 41.67
N ILE A 12 65.36 -14.95 42.12
CA ILE A 12 64.15 -14.87 41.32
C ILE A 12 64.03 -13.44 40.80
N ILE A 13 64.18 -13.24 39.48
CA ILE A 13 63.87 -11.97 38.82
C ILE A 13 62.37 -12.01 38.48
N GLY A 14 61.58 -11.23 39.21
CA GLY A 14 60.15 -11.03 38.94
C GLY A 14 59.93 -10.30 37.62
N PHE A 15 59.07 -10.86 36.77
CA PHE A 15 58.62 -10.26 35.52
C PHE A 15 57.51 -9.24 35.87
N LEU A 16 57.82 -7.94 35.75
CA LEU A 16 56.82 -6.88 35.87
C LEU A 16 56.02 -6.82 34.55
N VAL A 17 54.83 -7.43 34.53
CA VAL A 17 53.88 -7.28 33.42
C VAL A 17 53.12 -5.97 33.64
N LEU A 18 53.45 -4.96 32.84
CA LEU A 18 52.69 -3.72 32.76
C LEU A 18 51.42 -3.99 31.94
N VAL A 19 50.29 -4.24 32.61
CA VAL A 19 48.98 -4.31 31.94
C VAL A 19 48.54 -2.88 31.64
N MET A 20 48.74 -2.43 30.40
CA MET A 20 48.04 -1.24 29.90
C MET A 20 46.58 -1.61 29.65
N THR A 21 45.70 -1.20 30.55
CA THR A 21 44.26 -1.19 30.30
C THR A 21 43.95 -0.07 29.31
N SER A 22 43.77 -0.42 28.04
CA SER A 22 43.12 0.47 27.10
C SER A 22 41.65 0.61 27.52
N LEU A 23 41.29 1.77 28.08
CA LEU A 23 39.89 2.19 28.14
C LEU A 23 39.43 2.43 26.70
N SER A 24 38.86 1.39 26.08
CA SER A 24 38.05 1.55 24.88
C SER A 24 36.84 2.39 25.27
N PHE A 25 36.90 3.69 24.98
CA PHE A 25 35.69 4.49 24.85
C PHE A 25 34.87 3.85 23.74
N ALA A 26 33.84 3.10 24.09
CA ALA A 26 32.81 2.71 23.15
C ALA A 26 32.26 4.02 22.57
N GLN A 27 32.65 4.34 21.33
CA GLN A 27 32.04 5.42 20.59
C GLN A 27 30.54 5.12 20.60
N ARG A 28 29.76 6.02 21.20
CA ARG A 28 28.31 5.93 21.11
C ARG A 28 27.99 5.83 19.61
N PRO A 29 27.15 4.88 19.17
CA PRO A 29 26.75 4.84 17.79
C PRO A 29 26.28 6.25 17.41
N PRO A 30 26.67 6.76 16.23
CA PRO A 30 26.25 8.08 15.80
C PRO A 30 24.73 8.17 15.96
N ILE A 31 24.27 9.22 16.64
CA ILE A 31 22.84 9.51 16.76
C ILE A 31 22.37 9.67 15.32
N THR A 32 21.65 8.66 14.81
CA THR A 32 21.03 8.80 13.50
C THR A 32 20.06 9.96 13.62
N PRO A 33 20.11 10.95 12.70
CA PRO A 33 19.11 12.00 12.70
C PRO A 33 17.73 11.34 12.68
N PRO A 34 16.73 11.91 13.37
CA PRO A 34 15.37 11.40 13.27
C PRO A 34 14.99 11.30 11.79
N PRO A 35 14.18 10.29 11.40
CA PRO A 35 13.68 10.23 10.04
C PRO A 35 13.01 11.57 9.70
N PRO A 36 13.17 12.08 8.47
CA PRO A 36 12.57 13.34 8.06
C PRO A 36 11.06 13.27 8.33
N ILE A 37 10.49 14.36 8.84
CA ILE A 37 9.05 14.43 9.08
C ILE A 37 8.38 14.25 7.71
N PRO A 38 7.49 13.27 7.54
CA PRO A 38 6.89 13.05 6.23
C PRO A 38 6.11 14.27 5.78
N GLY A 39 6.50 14.82 4.63
CA GLY A 39 5.97 16.05 4.08
C GLY A 39 6.80 17.32 4.36
N GLU A 40 7.86 17.26 5.17
CA GLU A 40 8.77 18.39 5.39
C GLU A 40 9.44 18.84 4.08
N ASP A 41 9.75 17.88 3.22
CA ASP A 41 10.25 18.03 1.86
C ASP A 41 9.23 18.76 0.98
N LEU A 42 7.94 18.44 1.13
CA LEU A 42 6.84 19.04 0.36
C LEU A 42 6.65 20.50 0.73
N TRP A 43 6.75 20.83 2.02
CA TRP A 43 6.73 22.22 2.51
C TRP A 43 7.98 23.00 2.07
N ARG A 44 9.17 22.37 2.09
CA ARG A 44 10.42 22.98 1.57
C ARG A 44 10.41 23.20 0.06
N GLN A 45 9.73 22.34 -0.70
CA GLN A 45 9.56 22.45 -2.15
C GLN A 45 8.40 23.38 -2.55
N GLY A 46 7.69 23.97 -1.59
CA GLY A 46 6.57 24.88 -1.86
C GLY A 46 5.34 24.21 -2.47
N LEU A 47 5.22 22.88 -2.36
CA LEU A 47 4.04 22.14 -2.80
C LEU A 47 2.90 22.42 -1.82
N LYS A 48 2.02 23.35 -2.18
CA LYS A 48 0.80 23.63 -1.44
C LYS A 48 -0.14 22.41 -1.53
N PRO A 49 -0.82 22.02 -0.44
CA PRO A 49 -1.90 21.05 -0.51
C PRO A 49 -2.90 21.45 -1.59
N LEU A 50 -3.38 20.49 -2.37
CA LEU A 50 -4.38 20.79 -3.39
C LEU A 50 -5.63 21.37 -2.70
N PRO A 51 -6.17 22.51 -3.19
CA PRO A 51 -7.37 23.08 -2.62
C PRO A 51 -8.57 22.16 -2.88
N VAL A 52 -9.46 22.08 -1.89
CA VAL A 52 -10.79 21.49 -2.09
C VAL A 52 -11.68 22.57 -2.69
N GLU A 53 -12.09 22.36 -3.94
CA GLU A 53 -12.93 23.28 -4.68
C GLU A 53 -14.38 22.83 -4.64
N LYS A 54 -15.31 23.75 -4.36
CA LYS A 54 -16.74 23.48 -4.52
C LYS A 54 -17.12 23.65 -5.99
N VAL A 55 -17.58 22.57 -6.63
CA VAL A 55 -18.01 22.57 -8.04
C VAL A 55 -19.48 22.97 -8.14
N SER A 56 -20.33 22.42 -7.27
CA SER A 56 -21.76 22.73 -7.15
C SER A 56 -22.24 22.34 -5.74
N PRO A 57 -23.50 22.61 -5.35
CA PRO A 57 -24.03 22.10 -4.08
C PRO A 57 -23.85 20.57 -3.97
N GLY A 58 -23.19 20.11 -2.90
CA GLY A 58 -22.95 18.69 -2.66
C GLY A 58 -21.83 18.04 -3.49
N VAL A 59 -21.18 18.78 -4.41
CA VAL A 59 -20.10 18.26 -5.26
C VAL A 59 -18.83 19.09 -5.11
N PHE A 60 -17.74 18.42 -4.76
CA PHE A 60 -16.43 19.02 -4.56
C PHE A 60 -15.37 18.35 -5.43
N ARG A 61 -14.23 19.01 -5.58
CA ARG A 61 -13.08 18.53 -6.35
C ARG A 61 -11.80 18.70 -5.56
N LEU A 62 -10.97 17.66 -5.54
CA LEU A 62 -9.61 17.66 -5.01
C LEU A 62 -8.68 17.11 -6.10
N GLY A 63 -8.02 18.01 -6.83
CA GLY A 63 -7.27 17.62 -8.04
C GLY A 63 -8.18 16.99 -9.10
N GLU A 64 -7.95 15.71 -9.39
CA GLU A 64 -8.75 14.89 -10.31
C GLU A 64 -9.85 14.07 -9.62
N ILE A 65 -9.95 14.14 -8.30
CA ILE A 65 -10.97 13.42 -7.52
C ILE A 65 -12.23 14.29 -7.45
N LYS A 66 -13.35 13.75 -7.90
CA LYS A 66 -14.69 14.30 -7.62
C LYS A 66 -15.25 13.67 -6.35
N ILE A 67 -15.80 14.49 -5.46
CA ILE A 67 -16.37 14.08 -4.18
C ILE A 67 -17.86 14.42 -4.20
N TYR A 68 -18.71 13.42 -4.03
CA TYR A 68 -20.17 13.55 -4.02
C TYR A 68 -20.68 13.29 -2.62
N LYS A 69 -21.09 14.35 -1.93
CA LYS A 69 -21.56 14.27 -0.55
C LYS A 69 -22.84 13.43 -0.43
N GLU A 70 -23.78 13.63 -1.34
CA GLU A 70 -25.13 13.05 -1.19
C GLU A 70 -25.16 11.54 -1.41
N THR A 71 -24.28 11.04 -2.27
CA THR A 71 -24.12 9.61 -2.52
C THR A 71 -22.99 8.99 -1.69
N ARG A 72 -22.32 9.77 -0.82
CA ARG A 72 -21.10 9.39 -0.10
C ARG A 72 -20.13 8.63 -0.99
N SER A 73 -19.73 9.25 -2.10
CA SER A 73 -18.86 8.61 -3.09
C SER A 73 -17.77 9.53 -3.64
N ILE A 74 -16.67 8.91 -4.08
CA ILE A 74 -15.61 9.57 -4.83
C ILE A 74 -15.51 8.98 -6.24
N ALA A 75 -15.08 9.78 -7.21
CA ALA A 75 -14.77 9.32 -8.55
C ALA A 75 -13.46 9.93 -9.07
N PHE A 76 -12.59 9.12 -9.67
CA PHE A 76 -11.26 9.55 -10.12
C PHE A 76 -10.73 8.70 -11.28
N PRO A 77 -9.82 9.22 -12.11
CA PRO A 77 -9.32 8.51 -13.29
C PRO A 77 -8.32 7.41 -12.92
N ALA A 78 -8.33 6.33 -13.70
CA ALA A 78 -7.33 5.26 -13.68
C ALA A 78 -7.16 4.68 -15.10
N LYS A 79 -6.27 3.71 -15.25
CA LYS A 79 -6.06 2.97 -16.50
C LYS A 79 -5.95 1.48 -16.20
N VAL A 80 -6.40 0.66 -17.15
CA VAL A 80 -6.07 -0.77 -17.16
C VAL A 80 -4.55 -0.91 -17.19
N ASN A 81 -4.01 -1.66 -16.24
CA ASN A 81 -2.57 -1.86 -16.10
C ASN A 81 -2.11 -3.23 -16.59
N MET A 82 -2.92 -4.27 -16.35
CA MET A 82 -2.71 -5.62 -16.88
C MET A 82 -4.05 -6.27 -17.24
N ASP A 83 -4.04 -7.16 -18.23
CA ASP A 83 -5.22 -7.87 -18.76
C ASP A 83 -5.14 -9.40 -18.58
N LYS A 84 -4.06 -9.89 -17.94
CA LYS A 84 -3.80 -11.29 -17.60
C LYS A 84 -2.84 -11.40 -16.42
N GLY A 85 -2.82 -12.55 -15.74
CA GLY A 85 -1.88 -12.85 -14.67
C GLY A 85 -2.47 -12.79 -13.25
N LEU A 86 -1.60 -13.03 -12.27
CA LEU A 86 -1.91 -13.04 -10.84
C LEU A 86 -2.09 -11.61 -10.31
N LEU A 87 -2.97 -11.43 -9.33
CA LEU A 87 -3.29 -10.14 -8.73
C LEU A 87 -3.01 -10.14 -7.22
N GLU A 88 -2.22 -9.18 -6.76
CA GLU A 88 -2.20 -8.78 -5.35
C GLU A 88 -3.04 -7.53 -5.10
N TYR A 89 -3.18 -6.67 -6.11
CA TYR A 89 -3.93 -5.41 -6.01
C TYR A 89 -4.94 -5.25 -7.14
N ILE A 90 -6.07 -4.63 -6.80
CA ILE A 90 -6.98 -4.08 -7.81
C ILE A 90 -6.43 -2.76 -8.35
N LEU A 91 -5.96 -1.89 -7.47
CA LEU A 91 -5.54 -0.54 -7.83
C LEU A 91 -4.32 -0.13 -7.01
N VAL A 92 -3.33 0.41 -7.71
CA VAL A 92 -2.17 1.06 -7.12
C VAL A 92 -1.93 2.42 -7.77
N ARG A 93 -1.09 3.23 -7.13
CA ARG A 93 -0.46 4.37 -7.79
C ARG A 93 0.41 3.88 -8.95
N SER A 94 0.55 4.65 -10.03
CA SER A 94 1.43 4.30 -11.17
C SER A 94 2.90 4.09 -10.80
N SER A 95 3.36 4.56 -9.64
CA SER A 95 4.70 4.29 -9.08
C SER A 95 4.75 3.11 -8.10
N GLY A 96 3.62 2.46 -7.83
CA GLY A 96 3.49 1.35 -6.89
C GLY A 96 3.78 0.01 -7.54
N LYS A 97 3.17 -1.05 -7.00
CA LYS A 97 3.42 -2.45 -7.41
C LYS A 97 2.67 -2.83 -8.70
N THR A 98 2.96 -2.16 -9.81
CA THR A 98 2.23 -2.32 -11.08
C THR A 98 2.42 -3.67 -11.77
N HIS A 99 3.30 -4.56 -11.31
CA HIS A 99 3.49 -5.87 -11.96
C HIS A 99 2.41 -6.90 -11.55
N GLU A 100 1.63 -6.58 -10.52
CA GLU A 100 0.65 -7.45 -9.85
C GLU A 100 -0.67 -6.71 -9.56
N SER A 101 -0.94 -5.65 -10.32
CA SER A 101 -2.07 -4.75 -10.11
C SER A 101 -2.95 -4.63 -11.36
N LEU A 102 -4.26 -4.87 -11.21
CA LEU A 102 -5.21 -4.78 -12.32
C LEU A 102 -5.24 -3.38 -12.95
N LEU A 103 -5.26 -2.34 -12.12
CA LEU A 103 -5.38 -0.94 -12.50
C LEU A 103 -4.25 -0.10 -11.90
N ARG A 104 -3.95 1.02 -12.56
CA ARG A 104 -3.08 2.06 -12.01
C ARG A 104 -3.70 3.45 -12.13
N THR A 105 -3.37 4.33 -11.20
CA THR A 105 -3.77 5.74 -11.22
C THR A 105 -2.60 6.66 -10.87
N ASP A 106 -2.62 7.89 -11.38
CA ASP A 106 -1.67 8.93 -11.00
C ASP A 106 -2.16 9.74 -9.78
N VAL A 107 -3.38 9.48 -9.31
CA VAL A 107 -3.95 10.11 -8.11
C VAL A 107 -3.16 9.68 -6.87
N ASP A 108 -2.77 10.67 -6.07
CA ASP A 108 -2.03 10.44 -4.83
C ASP A 108 -2.91 9.78 -3.75
N PRO A 109 -2.48 8.67 -3.13
CA PRO A 109 -3.20 8.04 -2.01
C PRO A 109 -3.50 9.01 -0.85
N TYR A 110 -2.65 10.02 -0.61
CA TYR A 110 -2.91 11.05 0.37
C TYR A 110 -4.15 11.88 0.04
N HIS A 111 -4.37 12.22 -1.23
CA HIS A 111 -5.58 12.94 -1.66
C HIS A 111 -6.83 12.05 -1.58
N LEU A 112 -6.69 10.75 -1.86
CA LEU A 112 -7.78 9.79 -1.67
C LEU A 112 -8.17 9.71 -0.18
N GLN A 113 -7.20 9.64 0.73
CA GLN A 113 -7.44 9.66 2.18
C GLN A 113 -8.25 10.90 2.59
N ILE A 114 -7.84 12.10 2.14
CA ILE A 114 -8.58 13.34 2.42
C ILE A 114 -10.01 13.26 1.90
N ALA A 115 -10.20 12.76 0.67
CA ALA A 115 -11.52 12.64 0.05
C ALA A 115 -12.45 11.70 0.82
N PHE A 116 -11.94 10.56 1.31
CA PHE A 116 -12.70 9.65 2.18
C PHE A 116 -13.05 10.29 3.52
N LEU A 117 -12.11 10.96 4.18
CA LEU A 117 -12.35 11.64 5.46
C LEU A 117 -13.40 12.76 5.32
N LEU A 118 -13.40 13.52 4.22
CA LEU A 118 -14.41 14.55 3.95
C LEU A 118 -15.83 13.98 3.78
N LEU A 119 -15.95 12.70 3.42
CA LEU A 119 -17.22 11.97 3.33
C LEU A 119 -17.59 11.23 4.62
N GLY A 120 -16.78 11.38 5.67
CA GLY A 120 -16.97 10.75 6.97
C GLY A 120 -16.81 9.24 6.93
N PHE A 121 -15.86 8.72 6.13
CA PHE A 121 -15.45 7.33 6.24
C PHE A 121 -14.51 7.13 7.43
N GLU A 122 -14.75 6.08 8.18
CA GLU A 122 -13.90 5.65 9.30
C GLU A 122 -13.10 4.41 8.89
N GLY A 123 -11.77 4.53 9.01
CA GLY A 123 -10.85 3.41 8.84
C GLY A 123 -10.84 2.49 10.07
N THR A 124 -9.88 1.59 10.14
CA THR A 124 -9.70 0.71 11.30
C THR A 124 -8.80 1.31 12.37
N ASP A 125 -9.15 1.09 13.64
CA ASP A 125 -8.26 1.31 14.80
C ASP A 125 -7.33 0.11 15.05
N ARG A 126 -7.59 -1.00 14.36
CA ARG A 126 -6.89 -2.29 14.47
C ARG A 126 -6.53 -2.79 13.08
N PRO A 127 -5.46 -2.27 12.46
CA PRO A 127 -4.98 -2.80 11.20
C PRO A 127 -4.54 -4.25 11.38
N ILE A 128 -4.68 -5.05 10.33
CA ILE A 128 -4.15 -6.41 10.31
C ILE A 128 -2.62 -6.38 10.50
N SER A 129 -2.09 -7.43 11.10
CA SER A 129 -0.68 -7.45 11.53
C SER A 129 0.34 -7.49 10.39
N ALA A 130 -0.02 -8.08 9.26
CA ALA A 130 0.85 -8.27 8.10
C ALA A 130 0.03 -8.51 6.83
N GLN A 131 0.71 -8.42 5.68
CA GLN A 131 0.15 -8.84 4.41
C GLN A 131 -0.23 -10.33 4.46
N GLY A 132 -1.38 -10.69 3.90
CA GLY A 132 -1.87 -12.06 3.94
C GLY A 132 -2.33 -12.56 5.31
N SER A 133 -2.57 -11.66 6.26
CA SER A 133 -3.12 -12.06 7.57
C SER A 133 -4.45 -12.81 7.43
N GLU A 134 -4.61 -13.88 8.21
CA GLU A 134 -5.88 -14.61 8.38
C GLU A 134 -6.97 -13.73 9.02
N GLU A 135 -6.57 -12.71 9.78
CA GLU A 135 -7.51 -11.73 10.33
C GLU A 135 -8.21 -10.98 9.20
N LYS A 136 -9.53 -10.90 9.29
CA LYS A 136 -10.31 -10.09 8.35
C LYS A 136 -10.10 -8.60 8.66
N PRO A 137 -9.75 -7.78 7.65
CA PRO A 137 -9.69 -6.34 7.83
C PRO A 137 -11.06 -5.81 8.24
N LYS A 138 -11.05 -4.72 9.01
CA LYS A 138 -12.25 -4.01 9.49
C LYS A 138 -12.22 -2.58 8.97
N GLY A 139 -13.38 -1.94 8.98
CA GLY A 139 -13.57 -0.58 8.51
C GLY A 139 -14.91 -0.44 7.82
N ASP A 140 -15.18 0.75 7.31
CA ASP A 140 -16.44 1.04 6.64
C ASP A 140 -16.58 0.23 5.34
N PRO A 141 -17.72 -0.46 5.12
CA PRO A 141 -17.93 -1.23 3.90
C PRO A 141 -18.11 -0.31 2.70
N VAL A 142 -17.49 -0.68 1.58
CA VAL A 142 -17.55 0.09 0.32
C VAL A 142 -17.96 -0.78 -0.86
N GLU A 143 -18.52 -0.14 -1.88
CA GLU A 143 -18.68 -0.71 -3.21
C GLU A 143 -17.74 0.00 -4.19
N ILE A 144 -17.09 -0.78 -5.05
CA ILE A 144 -16.12 -0.31 -6.03
C ILE A 144 -16.66 -0.63 -7.42
N THR A 145 -16.85 0.40 -8.24
CA THR A 145 -17.31 0.27 -9.61
C THR A 145 -16.35 0.95 -10.58
N ILE A 146 -16.36 0.47 -11.82
CA ILE A 146 -15.50 0.93 -12.90
C ILE A 146 -16.39 1.38 -14.05
N ASP A 147 -16.25 2.65 -14.43
CA ASP A 147 -16.82 3.21 -15.65
C ASP A 147 -15.78 3.23 -16.75
N TYR A 148 -16.14 2.72 -17.93
CA TYR A 148 -15.27 2.77 -19.10
C TYR A 148 -16.05 2.71 -20.41
N THR A 149 -15.42 3.18 -21.47
CA THR A 149 -15.95 3.07 -22.83
C THR A 149 -15.57 1.72 -23.41
N LYS A 150 -16.56 0.84 -23.62
CA LYS A 150 -16.36 -0.43 -24.31
C LYS A 150 -16.52 -0.22 -25.81
N ARG A 151 -15.48 -0.54 -26.56
CA ARG A 151 -15.54 -0.60 -28.03
C ARG A 151 -16.34 -1.84 -28.44
N GLY A 152 -17.40 -1.66 -29.23
CA GLY A 152 -18.10 -2.77 -29.87
C GLY A 152 -17.21 -3.47 -30.90
N SER A 153 -17.44 -4.77 -31.12
CA SER A 153 -16.67 -5.55 -32.09
C SER A 153 -17.04 -5.26 -33.55
N ASP A 154 -18.25 -4.72 -33.82
CA ASP A 154 -18.72 -4.18 -35.11
C ASP A 154 -19.98 -3.32 -34.88
N ALA A 155 -20.26 -2.34 -35.77
CA ALA A 155 -21.44 -1.44 -35.97
C ALA A 155 -22.20 -0.81 -34.78
N ALA A 156 -22.13 -1.38 -33.57
CA ALA A 156 -22.81 -0.96 -32.35
C ALA A 156 -22.21 0.30 -31.70
N GLY A 157 -21.10 0.80 -32.25
CA GLY A 157 -20.41 1.98 -31.73
C GLY A 157 -19.75 1.76 -30.38
N GLU A 158 -19.29 2.87 -29.80
CA GLU A 158 -18.75 2.91 -28.44
C GLU A 158 -19.90 3.01 -27.44
N ARG A 159 -19.83 2.22 -26.36
CA ARG A 159 -20.82 2.26 -25.28
C ARG A 159 -20.15 2.50 -23.94
N ASN A 160 -20.72 3.35 -23.11
CA ASN A 160 -20.29 3.49 -21.72
C ASN A 160 -20.86 2.33 -20.92
N VAL A 161 -20.00 1.68 -20.13
CA VAL A 161 -20.37 0.55 -19.27
C VAL A 161 -19.90 0.85 -17.86
N ARG A 162 -20.75 0.54 -16.88
CA ARG A 162 -20.42 0.48 -15.46
C ARG A 162 -20.46 -0.98 -15.02
N ILE A 163 -19.40 -1.44 -14.36
CA ILE A 163 -19.29 -2.78 -13.78
C ILE A 163 -18.82 -2.69 -12.33
N LYS A 164 -19.05 -3.75 -11.54
CA LYS A 164 -18.31 -3.94 -10.29
C LYS A 164 -16.89 -4.41 -10.60
N THR A 165 -15.93 -4.04 -9.76
CA THR A 165 -14.52 -4.41 -9.97
C THR A 165 -14.31 -5.93 -10.06
N GLU A 166 -14.98 -6.71 -9.23
CA GLU A 166 -14.88 -8.18 -9.20
C GLU A 166 -15.29 -8.87 -10.51
N GLU A 167 -16.00 -8.18 -11.41
CA GLU A 167 -16.36 -8.73 -12.72
C GLU A 167 -15.14 -8.93 -13.63
N TRP A 168 -14.04 -8.22 -13.35
CA TRP A 168 -12.72 -8.37 -13.99
C TRP A 168 -11.77 -9.31 -13.24
N VAL A 169 -12.24 -9.96 -12.18
CA VAL A 169 -11.44 -10.85 -11.35
C VAL A 169 -11.89 -12.31 -11.52
N ALA A 170 -10.92 -13.18 -11.69
CA ALA A 170 -11.07 -14.61 -11.60
C ALA A 170 -10.46 -15.14 -10.30
N ARG A 171 -11.06 -16.19 -9.74
CA ARG A 171 -10.57 -16.90 -8.58
C ARG A 171 -10.23 -18.34 -8.95
N LYS A 172 -9.03 -18.79 -8.58
CA LYS A 172 -8.60 -20.19 -8.70
C LYS A 172 -9.28 -21.02 -7.61
N LYS A 173 -10.02 -22.05 -8.02
CA LYS A 173 -10.66 -23.02 -7.13
C LYS A 173 -10.51 -24.42 -7.73
N ASN A 174 -9.92 -25.34 -6.98
CA ASN A 174 -9.66 -26.72 -7.40
C ASN A 174 -8.94 -26.78 -8.77
N GLY A 175 -7.87 -26.00 -8.93
CA GLY A 175 -7.06 -25.94 -10.15
C GLY A 175 -7.68 -25.17 -11.33
N ASN A 176 -8.92 -24.70 -11.22
CA ASN A 176 -9.62 -24.02 -12.32
C ASN A 176 -9.89 -22.55 -11.99
N LEU A 177 -9.76 -21.67 -12.98
CA LEU A 177 -10.17 -20.27 -12.87
C LEU A 177 -11.68 -20.14 -13.08
N ARG A 178 -12.35 -19.44 -12.17
CA ARG A 178 -13.78 -19.10 -12.26
C ARG A 178 -13.96 -17.63 -11.97
N ALA A 179 -15.11 -17.04 -12.29
CA ALA A 179 -15.41 -15.68 -11.83
C ALA A 179 -15.30 -15.60 -10.30
N ALA A 180 -14.75 -14.50 -9.77
CA ALA A 180 -14.54 -14.33 -8.34
C ALA A 180 -15.84 -14.40 -7.52
N GLY A 181 -16.96 -13.98 -8.13
CA GLY A 181 -18.22 -13.75 -7.42
C GLY A 181 -18.21 -12.40 -6.72
N GLU A 182 -19.16 -12.17 -5.82
CA GLU A 182 -19.19 -10.94 -5.01
C GLU A 182 -18.01 -10.92 -4.03
N LEU A 183 -17.40 -9.74 -3.87
CA LEU A 183 -16.33 -9.49 -2.92
C LEU A 183 -16.75 -8.43 -1.90
N ASP A 184 -16.28 -8.60 -0.67
CA ASP A 184 -16.46 -7.67 0.44
C ASP A 184 -15.24 -6.76 0.56
N TRP A 185 -15.45 -5.48 0.33
CA TRP A 185 -14.44 -4.43 0.42
C TRP A 185 -14.70 -3.55 1.64
N VAL A 186 -13.64 -3.25 2.39
CA VAL A 186 -13.70 -2.32 3.53
C VAL A 186 -12.65 -1.23 3.38
N TYR A 187 -13.02 0.00 3.67
CA TYR A 187 -12.10 1.11 3.81
C TYR A 187 -11.38 0.99 5.16
N THR A 188 -10.11 0.62 5.14
CA THR A 188 -9.26 0.48 6.34
C THR A 188 -8.54 1.78 6.68
N GLY A 189 -8.35 2.67 5.70
CA GLY A 189 -7.69 3.96 5.88
C GLY A 189 -6.15 3.89 5.97
N SER A 190 -5.54 2.72 5.71
CA SER A 190 -4.10 2.47 5.83
C SER A 190 -3.53 2.77 7.23
N VAL A 191 -2.22 2.79 7.37
CA VAL A 191 -1.51 3.00 8.63
C VAL A 191 -0.40 4.05 8.49
N VAL A 192 -0.08 4.69 9.61
CA VAL A 192 1.06 5.58 9.74
C VAL A 192 2.10 4.93 10.64
N ILE A 193 3.27 4.61 10.10
CA ILE A 193 4.38 4.00 10.84
C ILE A 193 5.58 4.94 10.74
N GLN A 194 6.16 5.30 11.89
CA GLN A 194 7.31 6.22 11.94
C GLN A 194 7.06 7.55 11.18
N GLY A 195 5.83 8.05 11.27
CA GLY A 195 5.37 9.26 10.59
C GLY A 195 5.00 9.05 9.13
N GLN A 196 5.34 7.92 8.50
CA GLN A 196 5.09 7.68 7.08
C GLN A 196 3.71 7.08 6.87
N PHE A 197 2.93 7.71 6.00
CA PHE A 197 1.67 7.15 5.53
C PHE A 197 1.93 6.05 4.50
N LEU A 198 1.65 4.80 4.85
CA LEU A 198 2.13 3.67 4.05
C LEU A 198 1.45 3.54 2.69
N ALA A 199 0.16 3.88 2.58
CA ALA A 199 -0.53 3.90 1.28
C ALA A 199 0.17 4.83 0.29
N GLN A 200 0.63 6.01 0.74
CA GLN A 200 1.37 6.96 -0.09
C GLN A 200 2.78 6.46 -0.41
N SER A 201 3.49 5.90 0.58
CA SER A 201 4.86 5.39 0.40
C SER A 201 4.92 4.21 -0.58
N GLY A 202 4.03 3.23 -0.42
CA GLY A 202 3.97 2.02 -1.25
C GLY A 202 3.08 2.12 -2.49
N GLY A 203 2.22 3.14 -2.57
CA GLY A 203 1.21 3.27 -3.62
C GLY A 203 0.07 2.25 -3.53
N SER A 204 -0.09 1.55 -2.40
CA SER A 204 -1.17 0.57 -2.17
C SER A 204 -2.51 1.29 -1.98
N ILE A 205 -3.49 1.06 -2.88
CA ILE A 205 -4.80 1.72 -2.80
C ILE A 205 -5.91 0.70 -2.52
N ILE A 206 -6.10 -0.31 -3.38
CA ILE A 206 -7.10 -1.38 -3.20
C ILE A 206 -6.40 -2.72 -3.30
N ALA A 207 -6.28 -3.43 -2.19
CA ALA A 207 -5.61 -4.73 -2.10
C ALA A 207 -6.61 -5.88 -2.20
N ILE A 208 -6.36 -6.85 -3.11
CA ILE A 208 -7.16 -8.09 -3.17
C ILE A 208 -6.52 -9.22 -2.36
N PHE A 209 -5.19 -9.24 -2.30
CA PHE A 209 -4.41 -9.95 -1.30
C PHE A 209 -4.15 -9.00 -0.14
N ARG A 210 -4.62 -9.34 1.06
CA ARG A 210 -4.74 -8.42 2.20
C ARG A 210 -3.44 -7.68 2.49
N ASP A 211 -3.51 -6.36 2.62
CA ASP A 211 -2.34 -5.49 2.85
C ASP A 211 -2.70 -4.37 3.85
N PRO A 212 -2.11 -4.34 5.06
CA PRO A 212 -2.38 -3.27 6.03
C PRO A 212 -1.98 -1.88 5.53
N ALA A 213 -1.13 -1.77 4.51
CA ALA A 213 -0.76 -0.49 3.90
C ALA A 213 -1.81 0.05 2.93
N ALA A 214 -2.77 -0.75 2.45
CA ALA A 214 -3.78 -0.29 1.50
C ALA A 214 -4.85 0.59 2.16
N LEU A 215 -5.49 1.47 1.37
CA LEU A 215 -6.63 2.28 1.82
C LEU A 215 -7.90 1.44 1.95
N ILE A 216 -8.07 0.47 1.04
CA ILE A 216 -9.21 -0.44 0.97
C ILE A 216 -8.67 -1.87 0.86
N ASP A 217 -9.27 -2.76 1.62
CA ASP A 217 -8.81 -4.13 1.78
C ASP A 217 -9.95 -5.16 1.57
N ASN A 218 -9.57 -6.39 1.24
CA ASN A 218 -10.44 -7.50 0.92
C ASN A 218 -10.83 -8.29 2.18
N ALA A 219 -12.05 -8.07 2.66
CA ALA A 219 -12.65 -8.78 3.78
C ALA A 219 -13.25 -10.15 3.38
N SER A 220 -13.21 -10.51 2.10
CA SER A 220 -13.74 -11.78 1.58
C SER A 220 -12.90 -12.99 2.03
N PRO A 221 -13.49 -14.20 2.09
CA PRO A 221 -12.73 -15.44 2.23
C PRO A 221 -11.75 -15.61 1.06
N GLY A 222 -10.48 -15.92 1.34
CA GLY A 222 -9.41 -16.00 0.34
C GLY A 222 -8.54 -14.74 0.25
N GLY A 223 -8.91 -13.65 0.92
CA GLY A 223 -8.10 -12.42 0.94
C GLY A 223 -6.72 -12.62 1.57
N GLU A 224 -6.55 -13.65 2.40
CA GLU A 224 -5.28 -14.08 2.98
C GLU A 224 -4.33 -14.79 1.99
N SER A 225 -4.79 -15.12 0.78
CA SER A 225 -4.02 -15.89 -0.19
C SER A 225 -3.62 -15.04 -1.41
N ASP A 226 -2.33 -15.03 -1.70
CA ASP A 226 -1.69 -14.45 -2.87
C ASP A 226 -1.83 -15.33 -4.13
N GLU A 227 -2.14 -16.62 -3.98
CA GLU A 227 -2.09 -17.59 -5.09
C GLU A 227 -3.37 -17.73 -5.92
N ILE A 228 -4.49 -17.14 -5.47
CA ILE A 228 -5.83 -17.50 -5.99
C ILE A 228 -6.50 -16.42 -6.82
N TRP A 229 -5.97 -15.20 -6.86
CA TRP A 229 -6.61 -14.06 -7.53
C TRP A 229 -5.95 -13.78 -8.87
N PHE A 230 -6.74 -13.77 -9.93
CA PHE A 230 -6.25 -13.58 -11.30
C PHE A 230 -7.08 -12.55 -12.04
N VAL A 231 -6.49 -11.92 -13.04
CA VAL A 231 -7.25 -11.17 -14.03
C VAL A 231 -8.17 -12.12 -14.78
N LYS A 232 -9.42 -11.72 -15.02
CA LYS A 232 -10.35 -12.46 -15.88
C LYS A 232 -10.04 -12.18 -17.35
N GLU A 233 -9.10 -12.96 -17.88
CA GLU A 233 -8.61 -12.84 -19.26
C GLU A 233 -9.73 -12.83 -20.31
N GLY A 234 -9.58 -11.99 -21.34
CA GLY A 234 -10.56 -11.83 -22.42
C GLY A 234 -11.80 -10.98 -22.05
N VAL A 235 -11.98 -10.62 -20.78
CA VAL A 235 -13.05 -9.71 -20.33
C VAL A 235 -12.52 -8.29 -20.08
N VAL A 236 -11.32 -8.19 -19.52
CA VAL A 236 -10.67 -6.90 -19.26
C VAL A 236 -10.29 -6.24 -20.59
N PRO A 237 -10.55 -4.92 -20.77
CA PRO A 237 -10.10 -4.18 -21.94
C PRO A 237 -8.57 -4.18 -22.10
N PRO A 238 -8.04 -3.80 -23.27
CA PRO A 238 -6.61 -3.68 -23.48
C PRO A 238 -5.92 -2.78 -22.45
N VAL A 239 -4.68 -3.13 -22.10
CA VAL A 239 -3.82 -2.30 -21.25
C VAL A 239 -3.77 -0.86 -21.75
N GLY A 240 -3.87 0.10 -20.82
CA GLY A 240 -3.91 1.52 -21.10
C GLY A 240 -5.32 2.09 -21.34
N THR A 241 -6.35 1.25 -21.43
CA THR A 241 -7.74 1.71 -21.54
C THR A 241 -8.08 2.63 -20.37
N PRO A 242 -8.52 3.88 -20.61
CA PRO A 242 -8.88 4.79 -19.56
C PRO A 242 -10.18 4.34 -18.90
N VAL A 243 -10.21 4.43 -17.57
CA VAL A 243 -11.38 4.10 -16.75
C VAL A 243 -11.58 5.18 -15.70
N THR A 244 -12.81 5.30 -15.19
CA THR A 244 -13.10 6.06 -13.97
C THR A 244 -13.46 5.08 -12.86
N ILE A 245 -12.76 5.19 -11.74
CA ILE A 245 -13.07 4.42 -10.54
C ILE A 245 -14.08 5.21 -9.71
N ILE A 246 -15.13 4.56 -9.25
CA ILE A 246 -16.12 5.12 -8.34
C ILE A 246 -16.18 4.24 -7.11
N ILE A 247 -15.96 4.85 -5.94
CA ILE A 247 -16.02 4.19 -4.64
C ILE A 247 -17.10 4.87 -3.83
N LYS A 248 -18.06 4.11 -3.31
CA LYS A 248 -19.17 4.62 -2.50
C LYS A 248 -19.36 3.80 -1.23
N ALA A 249 -19.99 4.40 -0.22
CA ALA A 249 -20.41 3.67 0.96
C ALA A 249 -21.40 2.56 0.58
N LYS A 250 -21.23 1.37 1.17
CA LYS A 250 -22.17 0.25 1.06
C LYS A 250 -23.09 0.31 2.30
N ASN A 251 -24.32 0.77 2.09
CA ASN A 251 -25.34 0.85 3.14
C ASN A 251 -25.97 -0.52 3.43
#